data_AF-A0A2S8RT25-F1
#
_entry.id   AF-A0A2S8RT25-F1
#
_cell.length_a   1.000
_cell.length_b   1.000
_cell.length_c   1.000
_cell.angle_alpha   90.00
_cell.angle_beta   90.00
_cell.angle_gamma   90.00
#
_symmetry.space_group_name_H-M   'P 1'
#
loop_
_entity.id
_entity.type
_entity.pdbx_description
1 polymer ?
#
loop_
_entity_poly.entity_id
_entity_poly.type
_entity_poly.pdbx_seq_one_letter_code
_entity_poly.pdbx_strand_id
1 'polypeptide(L)'
;MNILDAAHAVAHDYPGGCESLAPRMGMSAAVLRNKVNPNNTTHHLTVAEAVRMSQITGDVRIAEAIANELGHALVKLPQVSDCCDSAIVEMMGKAWETHGDVGREITKTLEDGRVEHKEVARVEARIFAHAQVLFNLAARLRGMAE
;
A
#
# COMPACT_ATOMS: atom_id res chain seq x y z
N MET A 1 -12.86 -4.55 -2.17
CA MET A 1 -12.60 -4.17 -3.57
C MET A 1 -11.78 -5.30 -4.18
N ASN A 2 -12.24 -5.89 -5.29
CA ASN A 2 -11.47 -6.94 -5.99
C ASN A 2 -10.38 -6.32 -6.89
N ILE A 3 -9.52 -7.15 -7.46
CA ILE A 3 -8.39 -6.70 -8.31
C ILE A 3 -8.86 -5.90 -9.55
N LEU A 4 -9.97 -6.28 -10.17
CA LEU A 4 -10.48 -5.63 -11.39
C LEU A 4 -11.02 -4.22 -11.09
N ASP A 5 -11.78 -4.08 -10.00
CA ASP A 5 -12.27 -2.79 -9.52
C ASP A 5 -11.11 -1.87 -9.16
N ALA A 6 -10.06 -2.41 -8.52
CA ALA A 6 -8.85 -1.66 -8.21
C ALA A 6 -8.16 -1.17 -9.48
N ALA A 7 -7.94 -2.03 -10.47
CA ALA A 7 -7.32 -1.65 -11.74
C ALA A 7 -8.16 -0.60 -12.50
N HIS A 8 -9.49 -0.74 -12.49
CA HIS A 8 -10.40 0.24 -13.05
C HIS A 8 -10.24 1.61 -12.38
N ALA A 9 -10.29 1.64 -11.05
CA ALA A 9 -10.17 2.88 -10.28
C ALA A 9 -8.81 3.55 -10.49
N VAL A 10 -7.70 2.80 -10.44
CA VAL A 10 -6.36 3.35 -10.71
C VAL A 10 -6.27 4.00 -12.09
N ALA A 11 -6.92 3.44 -13.10
CA ALA A 11 -6.88 4.00 -14.46
C ALA A 11 -7.68 5.29 -14.60
N HIS A 12 -8.84 5.36 -13.96
CA HIS A 12 -9.79 6.46 -14.12
C HIS A 12 -9.52 7.61 -13.15
N ASP A 13 -8.99 7.32 -11.96
CA ASP A 13 -8.62 8.33 -10.96
C ASP A 13 -7.27 9.00 -11.26
N TYR A 14 -6.45 8.40 -12.13
CA TYR A 14 -5.21 9.03 -12.59
C TYR A 14 -5.54 10.38 -13.26
N PRO A 15 -4.79 11.47 -12.99
CA PRO A 15 -5.04 12.76 -13.64
C PRO A 15 -5.06 12.65 -15.17
N GLY A 16 -6.20 12.98 -15.78
CA GLY A 16 -6.44 12.81 -17.23
C GLY A 16 -6.81 11.39 -17.67
N GLY A 17 -7.08 10.50 -16.71
CA GLY A 17 -7.59 9.14 -16.88
C GLY A 17 -6.77 8.26 -17.82
N CYS A 18 -7.46 7.36 -18.51
CA CYS A 18 -6.85 6.47 -19.50
C CYS A 18 -6.15 7.24 -20.65
N GLU A 19 -6.63 8.43 -21.01
CA GLU A 19 -6.05 9.24 -22.10
C GLU A 19 -4.62 9.67 -21.77
N SER A 20 -4.36 10.03 -20.51
CA SER A 20 -3.02 10.44 -20.06
C SER A 20 -2.15 9.27 -19.61
N LEU A 21 -2.76 8.21 -19.05
CA LEU A 21 -2.02 7.06 -18.53
C LEU A 21 -1.54 6.10 -19.63
N ALA A 22 -2.39 5.82 -20.63
CA ALA A 22 -2.11 4.80 -21.63
C ALA A 22 -0.84 5.05 -22.45
N PRO A 23 -0.51 6.29 -22.88
CA PRO A 23 0.76 6.56 -23.57
C PRO A 23 1.98 6.24 -22.71
N ARG A 24 1.92 6.51 -21.39
CA ARG A 24 3.00 6.16 -20.43
C ARG A 24 3.14 4.65 -20.27
N MET A 25 2.04 3.91 -20.44
CA MET A 25 1.99 2.45 -20.51
C MET A 25 2.40 1.88 -21.88
N GLY A 26 2.62 2.71 -22.90
CA GLY A 26 2.99 2.28 -24.25
C GLY A 26 1.83 1.67 -25.05
N MET A 27 0.59 2.10 -24.79
CA MET A 27 -0.61 1.63 -25.50
C MET A 27 -1.59 2.78 -25.77
N SER A 28 -2.64 2.53 -26.55
CA SER A 28 -3.69 3.52 -26.79
C SER A 28 -4.68 3.59 -25.62
N ALA A 29 -5.33 4.74 -25.44
CA ALA A 29 -6.34 4.93 -24.41
C ALA A 29 -7.51 3.94 -24.52
N ALA A 30 -7.93 3.62 -25.75
CA ALA A 30 -8.96 2.62 -26.00
C ALA A 30 -8.53 1.21 -25.54
N VAL A 31 -7.27 0.83 -25.78
CA VAL A 31 -6.73 -0.46 -25.33
C VAL A 31 -6.68 -0.52 -23.81
N LEU A 32 -6.18 0.53 -23.14
CA LEU A 32 -6.16 0.56 -21.68
C LEU A 32 -7.57 0.51 -21.09
N ARG A 33 -8.51 1.32 -21.62
CA ARG A 33 -9.91 1.35 -21.17
C ARG A 33 -10.56 -0.03 -21.28
N ASN A 34 -10.30 -0.76 -22.36
CA ASN A 34 -10.78 -2.13 -22.52
C ASN A 34 -10.11 -3.10 -21.54
N LYS A 35 -8.80 -2.97 -21.31
CA LYS A 35 -8.03 -3.80 -20.36
C LYS A 35 -8.48 -3.65 -18.91
N VAL A 36 -8.90 -2.44 -18.52
CA VAL A 36 -9.36 -2.12 -17.16
C VAL A 36 -10.88 -2.08 -17.02
N ASN A 37 -11.63 -2.52 -18.03
CA ASN A 37 -13.08 -2.66 -17.94
C ASN A 37 -13.41 -3.97 -17.20
N PRO A 38 -14.00 -3.92 -16.00
CA PRO A 38 -14.31 -5.13 -15.23
C PRO A 38 -15.33 -6.05 -15.92
N ASN A 39 -16.11 -5.52 -16.87
CA ASN A 39 -17.10 -6.29 -17.64
C ASN A 39 -16.54 -6.90 -18.93
N ASN A 40 -15.28 -6.63 -19.28
CA ASN A 40 -14.68 -7.17 -20.50
C ASN A 40 -14.06 -8.55 -20.22
N THR A 41 -14.41 -9.55 -21.03
CA THR A 41 -13.95 -10.94 -20.93
C THR A 41 -12.73 -11.25 -21.81
N THR A 42 -12.19 -10.25 -22.52
CA THR A 42 -11.04 -10.41 -23.41
C THR A 42 -10.01 -9.31 -23.19
N HIS A 43 -8.76 -9.55 -23.59
CA HIS A 43 -7.71 -8.53 -23.54
C HIS A 43 -7.52 -7.92 -22.14
N HIS A 44 -7.31 -8.77 -21.13
CA HIS A 44 -7.10 -8.33 -19.74
C HIS A 44 -5.74 -7.63 -19.53
N LEU A 45 -5.65 -6.92 -18.40
CA LEU A 45 -4.39 -6.44 -17.87
C LEU A 45 -3.52 -7.65 -17.47
N THR A 46 -2.31 -7.75 -18.00
CA THR A 46 -1.32 -8.72 -17.54
C THR A 46 -0.76 -8.29 -16.17
N VAL A 47 -0.19 -9.25 -15.42
CA VAL A 47 0.47 -8.93 -14.13
C VAL A 47 1.59 -7.90 -14.31
N ALA A 48 2.37 -8.00 -15.39
CA ALA A 48 3.42 -7.03 -15.69
C ALA A 48 2.86 -5.62 -15.97
N GLU A 49 1.74 -5.53 -16.70
CA GLU A 49 1.05 -4.25 -16.93
C GLU A 49 0.47 -3.68 -15.63
N ALA A 50 -0.09 -4.51 -14.75
CA ALA A 50 -0.58 -4.11 -13.44
C ALA A 50 0.52 -3.46 -12.58
N VAL A 51 1.67 -4.12 -12.49
CA VAL A 51 2.84 -3.61 -11.76
C VAL A 51 3.35 -2.31 -12.37
N ARG A 52 3.49 -2.26 -13.70
CA ARG A 52 3.94 -1.04 -14.40
C ARG A 52 2.98 0.11 -14.19
N MET A 53 1.68 -0.16 -14.22
CA MET A 53 0.64 0.83 -13.98
C MET A 53 0.78 1.41 -12.56
N SER A 54 0.88 0.57 -11.53
CA SER A 54 1.13 1.01 -10.16
C SER A 54 2.43 1.81 -10.00
N GLN A 55 3.52 1.45 -10.71
CA GLN A 55 4.77 2.20 -10.68
C GLN A 55 4.63 3.60 -11.31
N ILE A 56 3.88 3.72 -12.40
CA ILE A 56 3.69 4.96 -13.15
C ILE A 56 2.78 5.94 -12.41
N THR A 57 1.76 5.42 -11.72
CA THR A 57 0.77 6.20 -10.97
C THR A 57 1.20 6.45 -9.52
N GLY A 58 2.06 5.61 -8.97
CA GLY A 58 2.34 5.56 -7.53
C GLY A 58 1.19 4.96 -6.70
N ASP A 59 0.18 4.40 -7.36
CA ASP A 59 -1.03 3.89 -6.74
C ASP A 59 -0.93 2.37 -6.53
N VAL A 60 -1.01 1.96 -5.27
CA VAL A 60 -0.80 0.57 -4.83
C VAL A 60 -2.10 -0.20 -4.62
N ARG A 61 -3.27 0.37 -4.93
CA ARG A 61 -4.58 -0.27 -4.73
C ARG A 61 -4.70 -1.64 -5.40
N ILE A 62 -4.05 -1.84 -6.55
CA ILE A 62 -4.01 -3.15 -7.22
C ILE A 62 -3.26 -4.17 -6.38
N ALA A 63 -2.10 -3.80 -5.82
CA ALA A 63 -1.33 -4.68 -4.94
C ALA A 63 -2.03 -4.96 -3.62
N GLU A 64 -2.71 -3.96 -3.05
CA GLU A 64 -3.55 -4.12 -1.85
C GLU A 64 -4.72 -5.08 -2.11
N ALA A 65 -5.39 -4.98 -3.26
CA ALA A 65 -6.46 -5.89 -3.63
C ALA A 65 -5.97 -7.34 -3.74
N ILE A 66 -4.81 -7.56 -4.37
CA ILE A 66 -4.17 -8.89 -4.44
C ILE A 66 -3.88 -9.42 -3.03
N ALA A 67 -3.27 -8.60 -2.17
CA ALA A 67 -2.95 -9.00 -0.80
C ALA A 67 -4.22 -9.39 -0.03
N ASN A 68 -5.25 -8.55 -0.09
CA ASN A 68 -6.52 -8.78 0.60
C ASN A 68 -7.24 -10.06 0.11
N GLU A 69 -7.26 -10.33 -1.20
CA GLU A 69 -7.85 -11.55 -1.76
C GLU A 69 -7.15 -12.83 -1.26
N LEU A 70 -5.87 -12.72 -0.90
CA LEU A 70 -5.06 -13.82 -0.36
C LEU A 70 -5.01 -13.84 1.17
N GLY A 71 -5.75 -12.96 1.86
CA GLY A 71 -5.73 -12.87 3.33
C GLY A 71 -4.44 -12.27 3.90
N HIS A 72 -3.74 -11.45 3.11
CA HIS A 72 -2.52 -10.75 3.48
C HIS A 72 -2.72 -9.23 3.56
N ALA A 73 -1.78 -8.57 4.25
CA ALA A 73 -1.70 -7.12 4.36
C ALA A 73 -0.46 -6.59 3.64
N LEU A 74 -0.58 -5.44 2.97
CA LEU A 74 0.54 -4.80 2.29
C LEU A 74 1.21 -3.77 3.22
N VAL A 75 2.48 -3.98 3.55
CA VAL A 75 3.28 -3.02 4.31
C VAL A 75 4.36 -2.43 3.41
N LYS A 76 4.36 -1.11 3.24
CA LYS A 76 5.38 -0.40 2.46
C LYS A 76 6.75 -0.60 3.11
N LEU A 77 7.68 -1.17 2.36
CA LEU A 77 9.07 -1.30 2.82
C LEU A 77 9.77 0.07 2.80
N PRO A 78 10.65 0.32 3.78
CA PRO A 78 11.45 1.55 3.79
C PRO A 78 12.53 1.51 2.71
N GLN A 79 12.83 2.67 2.13
CA GLN A 79 14.02 2.86 1.31
C GLN A 79 15.20 3.10 2.26
N VAL A 80 15.97 2.04 2.54
CA VAL A 80 17.14 2.15 3.41
C VAL A 80 18.32 2.68 2.58
N SER A 81 18.84 3.84 2.96
CA SER A 81 20.16 4.33 2.55
C SER A 81 20.98 4.54 3.81
N ASP A 82 22.25 4.14 3.78
CA ASP A 82 23.28 4.28 4.82
C ASP A 82 22.88 3.84 6.24
N CYS A 83 23.33 2.65 6.64
CA CYS A 83 23.16 2.13 7.99
C CYS A 83 24.29 2.61 8.92
N CYS A 84 23.94 3.29 10.02
CA CYS A 84 24.83 3.53 11.15
C CYS A 84 24.21 2.98 12.44
N ASP A 85 25.04 2.49 13.37
CA ASP A 85 24.60 1.81 14.60
C ASP A 85 23.73 2.68 15.52
N SER A 86 24.02 3.99 15.59
CA SER A 86 23.22 4.95 16.38
C SER A 86 21.75 5.02 15.92
N ALA A 87 21.48 4.73 14.65
CA ALA A 87 20.13 4.73 14.12
C ALA A 87 19.28 3.55 14.63
N ILE A 88 19.89 2.45 15.11
CA ILE A 88 19.14 1.28 15.62
C ILE A 88 18.48 1.59 16.96
N VAL A 89 19.22 2.19 17.90
CA VAL A 89 18.69 2.52 19.23
C VAL A 89 17.56 3.55 19.11
N GLU A 90 17.74 4.56 18.25
CA GLU A 90 16.70 5.55 17.96
C GLU A 90 15.43 4.92 17.38
N MET A 91 15.58 4.01 16.41
CA MET A 91 14.44 3.27 15.86
C MET A 91 13.76 2.37 16.90
N MET A 92 14.50 1.83 17.86
CA MET A 92 13.89 1.05 18.93
C MET A 92 12.99 1.92 19.80
N GLY A 93 13.45 3.12 20.15
CA GLY A 93 12.60 4.14 20.78
C GLY A 93 11.36 4.45 19.93
N LYS A 94 11.54 4.62 18.61
CA LYS A 94 10.41 4.88 17.69
C LYS A 94 9.41 3.73 17.62
N ALA A 95 9.88 2.49 17.71
CA ALA A 95 9.01 1.32 17.73
C ALA A 95 8.12 1.33 18.99
N TRP A 96 8.66 1.65 20.16
CA TRP A 96 7.86 1.77 21.38
C TRP A 96 6.89 2.95 21.35
N GLU A 97 7.32 4.11 20.83
CA GLU A 97 6.44 5.27 20.65
C GLU A 97 5.23 4.91 19.77
N THR A 98 5.49 4.32 18.59
CA THR A 98 4.42 3.92 17.66
C THR A 98 3.55 2.79 18.21
N HIS A 99 4.10 1.89 19.02
CA HIS A 99 3.31 0.91 19.76
C HIS A 99 2.35 1.57 20.76
N GLY A 100 2.84 2.59 21.48
CA GLY A 100 2.03 3.40 22.38
C GLY A 100 0.89 4.14 21.66
N ASP A 101 1.16 4.64 20.44
CA ASP A 101 0.13 5.27 19.60
C ASP A 101 -0.98 4.29 19.21
N VAL A 102 -0.63 3.04 18.88
CA VAL A 102 -1.62 1.97 18.62
C VAL A 102 -2.49 1.75 19.86
N GLY A 103 -1.87 1.57 21.03
CA GLY A 103 -2.60 1.37 22.28
C GLY A 103 -3.56 2.53 22.60
N ARG A 104 -3.09 3.78 22.41
CA ARG A 104 -3.90 4.98 22.65
C ARG A 104 -5.12 5.06 21.74
N GLU A 105 -4.96 4.77 20.45
CA GLU A 105 -6.09 4.80 19.50
C GLU A 105 -7.10 3.69 19.78
N ILE A 106 -6.64 2.50 20.20
CA ILE A 106 -7.52 1.40 20.63
C ILE A 106 -8.29 1.80 21.88
N THR A 107 -7.63 2.31 22.92
CA THR A 107 -8.33 2.76 24.14
C THR A 107 -9.40 3.80 23.80
N LYS A 108 -9.04 4.81 23.01
CA LYS A 108 -9.97 5.85 22.57
C LYS A 108 -11.17 5.29 21.81
N THR A 109 -10.95 4.33 20.91
CA THR A 109 -12.01 3.69 20.11
C THR A 109 -12.98 2.87 20.98
N LEU A 110 -12.58 2.48 22.20
CA LEU A 110 -13.40 1.68 23.11
C LEU A 110 -14.05 2.51 24.22
N GLU A 111 -13.70 3.79 24.37
CA GLU A 111 -14.14 4.65 25.48
C GLU A 111 -15.66 4.83 25.58
N ASP A 112 -16.35 4.94 24.44
CA ASP A 112 -17.80 5.16 24.39
C ASP A 112 -18.61 3.85 24.24
N GLY A 113 -17.93 2.70 24.21
CA GLY A 113 -18.53 1.38 24.02
C GLY A 113 -19.04 1.10 22.60
N ARG A 114 -18.71 1.91 21.61
CA ARG A 114 -19.13 1.74 20.22
C ARG A 114 -17.96 1.89 19.27
N VAL A 115 -17.78 0.91 18.37
CA VAL A 115 -16.75 0.95 17.34
C VAL A 115 -17.33 1.39 16.00
N GLU A 116 -16.87 2.50 15.44
CA GLU A 116 -17.23 2.95 14.10
C GLU A 116 -16.17 2.57 13.05
N HIS A 117 -16.59 2.38 11.79
CA HIS A 117 -15.68 2.05 10.67
C HIS A 117 -14.52 3.04 10.51
N LYS A 118 -14.79 4.34 10.70
CA LYS A 118 -13.76 5.39 10.63
C LYS A 118 -12.69 5.23 11.72
N GLU A 119 -13.00 4.56 12.82
CA GLU A 119 -12.09 4.36 13.95
C GLU A 119 -11.27 3.11 13.76
N VAL A 120 -11.88 2.04 13.26
CA VAL A 120 -11.17 0.85 12.77
C VAL A 120 -10.11 1.27 11.75
N ALA A 121 -10.45 2.10 10.76
CA ALA A 121 -9.50 2.60 9.77
C ALA A 121 -8.34 3.39 10.40
N ARG A 122 -8.58 4.15 11.48
CA ARG A 122 -7.51 4.87 12.20
C ARG A 122 -6.62 3.90 12.98
N VAL A 123 -7.20 2.91 13.66
CA VAL A 123 -6.44 1.87 14.37
C VAL A 123 -5.57 1.08 13.39
N GLU A 124 -6.13 0.64 12.27
CA GLU A 124 -5.37 -0.03 11.20
C GLU A 124 -4.21 0.85 10.71
N ALA A 125 -4.45 2.12 10.42
CA ALA A 125 -3.39 3.05 9.99
C ALA A 125 -2.24 3.13 11.02
N ARG A 126 -2.55 3.13 12.33
CA ARG A 126 -1.51 3.11 13.38
C ARG A 126 -0.75 1.77 13.43
N ILE A 127 -1.45 0.65 13.26
CA ILE A 127 -0.84 -0.69 13.20
C ILE A 127 0.13 -0.78 12.01
N PHE A 128 -0.29 -0.34 10.82
CA PHE A 128 0.56 -0.34 9.63
C PHE A 128 1.78 0.58 9.81
N ALA A 129 1.62 1.75 10.42
CA ALA A 129 2.75 2.63 10.74
C ALA A 129 3.75 1.97 11.70
N HIS A 130 3.27 1.27 12.74
CA HIS A 130 4.13 0.53 13.66
C HIS A 130 4.85 -0.64 12.95
N ALA A 131 4.14 -1.42 12.13
CA ALA A 131 4.72 -2.50 11.34
C ALA A 131 5.84 -1.99 10.41
N GLN A 132 5.67 -0.83 9.77
CA GLN A 132 6.70 -0.21 8.93
C GLN A 132 8.00 0.08 9.71
N VAL A 133 7.88 0.55 10.96
CA VAL A 133 9.05 0.78 11.84
C VAL A 133 9.78 -0.54 12.10
N LEU A 134 9.04 -1.61 12.42
CA LEU A 134 9.64 -2.94 12.66
C LEU A 134 10.34 -3.49 11.40
N PHE A 135 9.74 -3.31 10.21
CA PHE A 135 10.38 -3.70 8.96
C PHE A 135 11.61 -2.84 8.62
N ASN A 136 11.66 -1.58 9.04
CA ASN A 136 12.84 -0.72 8.91
C ASN A 136 14.00 -1.22 9.77
N LEU A 137 13.70 -1.54 11.03
CA LEU A 137 14.67 -2.14 11.94
C LEU A 137 15.24 -3.44 11.35
N ALA A 138 14.38 -4.34 10.89
CA ALA A 138 14.79 -5.60 10.27
C ALA A 138 15.60 -5.38 8.97
N ALA A 139 15.23 -4.41 8.14
CA ALA A 139 15.96 -4.10 6.91
C ALA A 139 17.38 -3.57 7.19
N ARG A 140 17.55 -2.71 8.19
CA ARG A 140 18.86 -2.20 8.59
C ARG A 140 19.75 -3.28 9.20
N LEU A 141 19.19 -4.12 10.07
CA LEU A 141 19.90 -5.29 10.61
C LEU A 141 20.39 -6.22 9.50
N ARG A 142 19.57 -6.47 8.46
CA ARG A 142 20.01 -7.24 7.28
C ARG A 142 21.16 -6.57 6.54
N GLY A 143 21.19 -5.24 6.47
CA GLY A 143 22.29 -4.49 5.84
C GLY A 143 23.61 -4.54 6.62
N MET A 144 23.59 -4.96 7.89
CA MET A 144 24.78 -5.10 8.75
C MET A 144 25.26 -6.54 8.87
N ALA A 145 24.50 -7.52 8.34
CA ALA A 145 24.89 -8.91 8.39
C ALA A 145 26.05 -9.18 7.39
N GLU A 146 27.10 -9.86 7.87
CA GLU A 146 28.24 -10.34 7.07
C GLU A 146 27.94 -11.68 6.37
#